data_AF-A0A221VYA0-F1
#
_entry.id   AF-A0A221VYA0-F1
#
_cell.length_a   1.000
_cell.length_b   1.000
_cell.length_c   1.000
_cell.angle_alpha   90.00
_cell.angle_beta   90.00
_cell.angle_gamma   90.00
#
_symmetry.space_group_name_H-M   'P 1'
#
loop_
_entity.id
_entity.type
_entity.pdbx_description
1 polymer ?
#
loop_
_entity_poly.entity_id
_entity_poly.type
_entity_poly.pdbx_seq_one_letter_code
_entity_poly.pdbx_strand_id
1 'polypeptide(L)'
;MTAPDSRLPDGPYGVWRGQVFRVGTGRPGTVALTVLDGDPTPDGFRARASGRIVGTIAAAELTERFSLHTYCLLDGERYLVTGEDDARLRLAWTGRDAVRARELGLTVYERTGFFASAPPERLTALWQQRTETARAEDIPRPVRSEAALRHAAAAAVVASAGPPRQSIDVEFRQVGGYAELTCRGVDEAGVVRLFSPRAPVGQALTELRDRSAEEGQAAWLAARLRIRPDGGLAGISYDDETSWHCPPPVAALTAELTRHPRPAEAVPRWWRALTDDRAVPDS
;
A
#
# COMPACT_ATOMS: atom_id res chain seq x y z
N MET A 1 -21.86 14.11 10.99
CA MET A 1 -21.76 13.95 9.54
C MET A 1 -20.80 12.79 9.29
N THR A 2 -21.34 11.59 9.08
CA THR A 2 -20.54 10.38 8.87
C THR A 2 -19.92 10.50 7.49
N ALA A 3 -18.58 10.52 7.39
CA ALA A 3 -17.93 10.49 6.10
C ALA A 3 -18.42 9.24 5.34
N PRO A 4 -18.82 9.36 4.06
CA PRO A 4 -19.12 8.18 3.25
C PRO A 4 -17.92 7.23 3.32
N ASP A 5 -18.18 5.93 3.46
CA ASP A 5 -17.12 4.92 3.45
C ASP A 5 -16.38 5.04 2.13
N SER A 6 -15.19 5.65 2.14
CA SER A 6 -14.37 5.71 0.95
C SER A 6 -14.03 4.28 0.59
N ARG A 7 -14.32 3.86 -0.64
CA ARG A 7 -13.89 2.55 -1.17
C ARG A 7 -12.37 2.37 -1.13
N LEU A 8 -11.64 3.48 -0.98
CA LEU A 8 -10.19 3.48 -0.89
C LEU A 8 -9.72 2.96 0.47
N PRO A 9 -8.66 2.14 0.51
CA PRO A 9 -8.11 1.60 1.74
C PRO A 9 -7.15 2.57 2.42
N ASP A 10 -7.36 3.89 2.30
CA ASP A 10 -6.42 4.89 2.79
C ASP A 10 -6.58 5.17 4.28
N GLY A 11 -5.47 5.29 4.99
CA GLY A 11 -5.44 5.60 6.42
C GLY A 11 -4.53 4.69 7.23
N PRO A 12 -4.64 4.76 8.57
CA PRO A 12 -3.81 3.98 9.49
C PRO A 12 -4.32 2.54 9.68
N TYR A 13 -3.37 1.61 9.70
CA TYR A 13 -3.56 0.18 9.88
C TYR A 13 -2.58 -0.40 10.89
N GLY A 14 -2.90 -1.58 11.39
CA GLY A 14 -2.04 -2.35 12.26
C GLY A 14 -2.28 -3.83 12.12
N VAL A 15 -1.26 -4.61 12.45
CA VAL A 15 -1.31 -6.07 12.47
C VAL A 15 -1.41 -6.54 13.90
N TRP A 16 -2.43 -7.35 14.20
CA TRP A 16 -2.62 -7.99 15.49
C TRP A 16 -2.95 -9.46 15.26
N ARG A 17 -2.20 -10.36 15.91
CA ARG A 17 -2.37 -11.82 15.76
C ARG A 17 -2.40 -12.28 14.29
N GLY A 18 -1.57 -11.66 13.44
CA GLY A 18 -1.45 -11.99 12.01
C GLY A 18 -2.57 -11.47 11.10
N GLN A 19 -3.53 -10.72 11.64
CA GLN A 19 -4.62 -10.11 10.87
C GLN A 19 -4.44 -8.58 10.78
N VAL A 20 -4.82 -8.00 9.63
CA VAL A 20 -4.77 -6.56 9.38
C VAL A 20 -6.06 -5.90 9.85
N PHE A 21 -5.95 -4.80 10.58
CA PHE A 21 -7.08 -4.00 11.05
C PHE A 21 -6.90 -2.54 10.68
N ARG A 22 -8.01 -1.82 10.44
CA ARG A 22 -7.97 -0.36 10.43
C ARG A 22 -7.84 0.13 11.87
N VAL A 23 -6.88 1.00 12.11
CA VAL A 23 -6.54 1.50 13.46
C VAL A 23 -7.19 2.86 13.69
N GLY A 24 -7.98 2.95 14.75
CA GLY A 24 -8.51 4.20 15.28
C GLY A 24 -7.87 4.56 16.62
N THR A 25 -8.07 5.79 17.03
CA THR A 25 -7.63 6.29 18.35
C THR A 25 -8.41 5.60 19.47
N GLY A 26 -7.70 5.12 20.48
CA GLY A 26 -8.25 4.61 21.73
C GLY A 26 -8.09 5.59 22.90
N ARG A 27 -8.16 5.07 24.12
CA ARG A 27 -7.72 5.78 25.33
C ARG A 27 -6.17 5.83 25.32
N PRO A 28 -5.52 6.67 26.17
CA PRO A 28 -4.06 6.63 26.29
C PRO A 28 -3.53 5.20 26.49
N GLY A 29 -2.56 4.79 25.66
CA GLY A 29 -2.00 3.43 25.67
C GLY A 29 -2.80 2.35 24.92
N THR A 30 -3.97 2.67 24.39
CA THR A 30 -4.82 1.71 23.65
C THR A 30 -5.15 2.19 22.23
N VAL A 31 -5.56 1.24 21.40
CA VAL A 31 -6.04 1.50 20.03
C VAL A 31 -7.38 0.83 19.82
N ALA A 32 -8.22 1.45 18.99
CA ALA A 32 -9.42 0.80 18.49
C ALA A 32 -9.08 0.08 17.18
N LEU A 33 -9.43 -1.21 17.07
CA LEU A 33 -9.25 -1.99 15.86
C LEU A 33 -10.60 -2.22 15.20
N THR A 34 -10.71 -1.88 13.92
CA THR A 34 -11.89 -2.19 13.10
C THR A 34 -11.57 -3.36 12.19
N VAL A 35 -12.40 -4.40 12.24
CA VAL A 35 -12.31 -5.57 11.35
C VAL A 35 -12.61 -5.12 9.91
N LEU A 36 -11.83 -5.59 8.95
CA LEU A 36 -12.05 -5.31 7.53
C LEU A 36 -13.16 -6.20 6.96
N ASP A 37 -13.86 -5.73 5.94
CA ASP A 37 -14.99 -6.46 5.36
C ASP A 37 -14.58 -7.84 4.83
N GLY A 38 -15.24 -8.88 5.35
CA GLY A 38 -15.00 -10.28 5.00
C GLY A 38 -13.95 -10.98 5.87
N ASP A 39 -13.24 -10.26 6.73
CA ASP A 39 -12.27 -10.86 7.63
C ASP A 39 -12.94 -11.52 8.85
N PRO A 40 -12.31 -12.55 9.45
CA PRO A 40 -12.83 -13.18 10.66
C PRO A 40 -12.90 -12.17 11.82
N THR A 41 -13.95 -12.31 12.63
CA THR A 41 -14.14 -11.51 13.83
C THR A 41 -13.38 -12.11 15.01
N PRO A 42 -12.43 -11.40 15.62
CA PRO A 42 -11.74 -11.91 16.80
C PRO A 42 -12.65 -11.94 18.03
N ASP A 43 -12.31 -12.82 18.97
CA ASP A 43 -13.00 -12.89 20.27
C ASP A 43 -12.97 -11.55 21.01
N GLY A 44 -14.10 -11.19 21.61
CA GLY A 44 -14.25 -9.94 22.36
C GLY A 44 -14.55 -8.70 21.51
N PHE A 45 -14.44 -8.78 20.17
CA PHE A 45 -14.88 -7.70 19.28
C PHE A 45 -16.40 -7.67 19.20
N ARG A 46 -16.97 -6.47 18.97
CA ARG A 46 -18.42 -6.26 18.96
C ARG A 46 -18.83 -5.35 17.80
N ALA A 47 -19.97 -5.65 17.20
CA ALA A 47 -20.60 -4.77 16.22
C ALA A 47 -21.03 -3.44 16.88
N ARG A 48 -20.77 -2.33 16.20
CA ARG A 48 -21.27 -1.00 16.56
C ARG A 48 -22.58 -0.71 15.79
N ALA A 49 -23.27 0.36 16.18
CA ALA A 49 -24.48 0.80 15.46
C ALA A 49 -24.24 1.08 13.97
N SER A 50 -23.00 1.39 13.59
CA SER A 50 -22.57 1.56 12.20
C SER A 50 -22.34 0.25 11.43
N GLY A 51 -22.65 -0.92 12.00
CA GLY A 51 -22.37 -2.25 11.42
C GLY A 51 -20.90 -2.71 11.54
N ARG A 52 -19.96 -1.76 11.66
CA ARG A 52 -18.53 -2.05 11.85
C ARG A 52 -18.27 -2.84 13.13
N ILE A 53 -17.42 -3.86 13.03
CA ILE A 53 -16.99 -4.69 14.16
C ILE A 53 -15.70 -4.10 14.73
N VAL A 54 -15.73 -3.73 16.01
CA VAL A 54 -14.66 -2.98 16.67
C VAL A 54 -14.25 -3.66 17.98
N GLY A 55 -12.94 -3.67 18.25
CA GLY A 55 -12.33 -4.08 19.50
C GLY A 55 -11.34 -3.04 20.01
N THR A 56 -10.88 -3.18 21.24
CA THR A 56 -9.86 -2.30 21.83
C THR A 56 -8.78 -3.16 22.46
N ILE A 57 -7.53 -2.87 22.15
CA ILE A 57 -6.35 -3.58 22.65
C ILE A 57 -5.29 -2.59 23.13
N ALA A 58 -4.28 -3.04 23.87
CA ALA A 58 -3.12 -2.21 24.15
C ALA A 58 -2.36 -1.92 22.85
N ALA A 59 -1.90 -0.68 22.68
CA ALA A 59 -1.18 -0.28 21.47
C ALA A 59 0.10 -1.11 21.24
N ALA A 60 0.73 -1.55 22.34
CA ALA A 60 1.92 -2.39 22.34
C ALA A 60 1.66 -3.84 21.91
N GLU A 61 0.41 -4.28 21.73
CA GLU A 61 0.11 -5.63 21.21
C GLU A 61 0.18 -5.70 19.67
N LEU A 62 0.29 -4.56 18.98
CA LEU A 62 0.43 -4.53 17.53
C LEU A 62 1.84 -4.97 17.11
N THR A 63 1.92 -5.95 16.21
CA THR A 63 3.21 -6.39 15.65
C THR A 63 3.73 -5.40 14.60
N GLU A 64 2.82 -4.74 13.90
CA GLU A 64 3.13 -3.72 12.89
C GLU A 64 2.09 -2.61 12.91
N ARG A 65 2.52 -1.39 12.56
CA ARG A 65 1.68 -0.24 12.26
C ARG A 65 2.14 0.36 10.95
N PHE A 66 1.20 0.70 10.09
CA PHE A 66 1.50 1.33 8.82
C PHE A 66 0.36 2.23 8.37
N SER A 67 0.65 3.13 7.44
CA SER A 67 -0.34 3.94 6.76
C SER A 67 -0.39 3.56 5.29
N LEU A 68 -1.59 3.59 4.72
CA LEU A 68 -1.81 3.46 3.28
C LEU A 68 -2.28 4.80 2.71
N HIS A 69 -1.73 5.15 1.56
CA HIS A 69 -2.11 6.31 0.77
C HIS A 69 -2.16 5.95 -0.71
N THR A 70 -3.26 6.28 -1.38
CA THR A 70 -3.44 6.05 -2.81
C THR A 70 -3.06 7.30 -3.58
N TYR A 71 -2.18 7.15 -4.55
CA TYR A 71 -1.73 8.23 -5.43
C TYR A 71 -2.05 7.89 -6.88
N CYS A 72 -2.14 8.92 -7.72
CA CYS A 72 -2.31 8.76 -9.15
C CYS A 72 -1.48 9.76 -9.96
N LEU A 73 -1.30 9.44 -11.24
CA LEU A 73 -0.82 10.37 -12.26
C LEU A 73 -1.97 10.79 -13.17
N LEU A 74 -2.18 12.10 -13.26
CA LEU A 74 -3.14 12.75 -14.15
C LEU A 74 -2.40 13.85 -14.90
N ASP A 75 -2.43 13.80 -16.24
CA ASP A 75 -1.75 14.78 -17.11
C ASP A 75 -0.26 14.98 -16.76
N GLY A 76 0.43 13.91 -16.34
CA GLY A 76 1.84 13.91 -15.95
C GLY A 76 2.10 14.38 -14.51
N GLU A 77 1.07 14.81 -13.79
CA GLU A 77 1.18 15.38 -12.45
C GLU A 77 0.74 14.37 -11.38
N ARG A 78 1.38 14.41 -10.21
CA ARG A 78 1.09 13.51 -9.10
C ARG A 78 0.08 14.09 -8.13
N TYR A 79 -0.96 13.29 -7.84
CA TYR A 79 -2.00 13.62 -6.88
C TYR A 79 -2.14 12.53 -5.82
N LEU A 80 -2.45 12.94 -4.59
CA LEU A 80 -3.03 12.07 -3.57
C LEU A 80 -4.52 11.95 -3.84
N VAL A 81 -5.05 10.72 -3.83
CA VAL A 81 -6.48 10.48 -3.91
C VAL A 81 -7.07 10.67 -2.50
N THR A 82 -8.04 11.58 -2.37
CA THR A 82 -8.64 11.97 -1.08
C THR A 82 -10.08 11.47 -0.93
N GLY A 83 -10.63 10.85 -1.96
CA GLY A 83 -11.94 10.23 -1.94
C GLY A 83 -12.48 10.00 -3.35
N GLU A 84 -13.75 9.62 -3.41
CA GLU A 84 -14.48 9.37 -4.64
C GLU A 84 -15.91 9.90 -4.45
N ASP A 85 -16.39 10.69 -5.40
CA ASP A 85 -17.77 11.20 -5.47
C ASP A 85 -18.29 11.01 -6.89
N ASP A 86 -19.50 10.48 -7.06
CA ASP A 86 -20.17 10.32 -8.37
C ASP A 86 -19.29 9.70 -9.48
N ALA A 87 -18.60 8.60 -9.15
CA ALA A 87 -17.66 7.89 -10.04
C ALA A 87 -16.43 8.70 -10.47
N ARG A 88 -16.15 9.82 -9.80
CA ARG A 88 -14.94 10.62 -9.99
C ARG A 88 -14.07 10.58 -8.75
N LEU A 89 -12.76 10.59 -8.94
CA LEU A 89 -11.81 10.69 -7.85
C LEU A 89 -11.68 12.15 -7.42
N ARG A 90 -11.65 12.39 -6.11
CA ARG A 90 -11.18 13.65 -5.52
C ARG A 90 -9.67 13.58 -5.36
N LEU A 91 -8.97 14.59 -5.86
CA LEU A 91 -7.52 14.60 -5.98
C LEU A 91 -6.96 15.83 -5.28
N ALA A 92 -5.91 15.65 -4.48
CA ALA A 92 -5.09 16.72 -3.93
C ALA A 92 -3.73 16.68 -4.62
N TRP A 93 -3.37 17.75 -5.32
CA TRP A 93 -2.09 17.83 -6.02
C TRP A 93 -0.93 17.88 -5.02
N THR A 94 0.12 17.12 -5.30
CA THR A 94 1.28 17.01 -4.40
C THR A 94 2.37 18.05 -4.69
N GLY A 95 2.21 18.82 -5.76
CA GLY A 95 3.11 19.93 -6.08
C GLY A 95 2.90 21.15 -5.19
N ARG A 96 3.86 22.08 -5.24
CA ARG A 96 3.88 23.30 -4.42
C ARG A 96 3.88 24.59 -5.24
N ASP A 97 3.98 24.49 -6.57
CA ASP A 97 4.07 25.64 -7.46
C ASP A 97 2.66 26.18 -7.79
N ALA A 98 2.36 27.37 -7.28
CA ALA A 98 1.07 28.01 -7.49
C ALA A 98 0.84 28.51 -8.93
N VAL A 99 1.89 28.79 -9.71
CA VAL A 99 1.76 29.12 -11.14
C VAL A 99 1.33 27.88 -11.88
N ARG A 100 2.07 26.77 -11.69
CA ARG A 100 1.74 25.48 -12.27
C ARG A 100 0.33 25.00 -11.87
N ALA A 101 -0.07 25.18 -10.62
CA ALA A 101 -1.42 24.84 -10.18
C ALA A 101 -2.52 25.61 -10.94
N ARG A 102 -2.28 26.87 -11.29
CA ARG A 102 -3.22 27.66 -12.11
C ARG A 102 -3.27 27.19 -13.55
N GLU A 103 -2.11 26.84 -14.14
CA GLU A 103 -2.05 26.27 -15.49
C GLU A 103 -2.82 24.95 -15.60
N LEU A 104 -2.78 24.13 -14.56
CA LEU A 104 -3.51 22.87 -14.45
C LEU A 104 -5.02 23.07 -14.17
N GLY A 105 -5.48 24.31 -13.96
CA GLY A 105 -6.87 24.62 -13.64
C GLY A 105 -7.33 24.09 -12.29
N LEU A 106 -6.43 23.96 -11.32
CA LEU A 106 -6.74 23.41 -10.00
C LEU A 106 -7.56 24.38 -9.15
N THR A 107 -8.51 23.84 -8.39
CA THR A 107 -9.23 24.60 -7.37
C THR A 107 -8.27 24.89 -6.21
N VAL A 108 -8.10 26.18 -5.90
CA VAL A 108 -7.25 26.63 -4.80
C VAL A 108 -8.08 26.81 -3.54
N TYR A 109 -7.65 26.17 -2.45
CA TYR A 109 -8.10 26.53 -1.11
C TYR A 109 -6.89 26.99 -0.32
N GLU A 110 -6.85 28.29 0.00
CA GLU A 110 -5.67 29.01 0.51
C GLU A 110 -4.95 28.33 1.69
N ARG A 111 -5.66 27.50 2.47
CA ARG A 111 -5.13 26.80 3.65
C ARG A 111 -5.00 25.29 3.51
N THR A 112 -5.54 24.67 2.46
CA THR A 112 -5.63 23.21 2.36
C THR A 112 -5.03 22.62 1.10
N GLY A 113 -4.63 23.45 0.12
CA GLY A 113 -3.86 23.03 -1.06
C GLY A 113 -4.60 23.19 -2.38
N PHE A 114 -4.15 22.45 -3.39
CA PHE A 114 -4.66 22.50 -4.77
C PHE A 114 -5.37 21.20 -5.12
N PHE A 115 -6.58 21.29 -5.66
CA PHE A 115 -7.46 20.12 -5.84
C PHE A 115 -7.99 19.99 -7.26
N ALA A 116 -8.24 18.75 -7.66
CA ALA A 116 -8.87 18.39 -8.91
C ALA A 116 -9.90 17.27 -8.71
N SER A 117 -10.70 17.04 -9.76
CA SER A 117 -11.52 15.83 -9.87
C SER A 117 -11.40 15.27 -11.27
N ALA A 118 -11.12 13.97 -11.37
CA ALA A 118 -11.00 13.26 -12.64
C ALA A 118 -11.69 11.90 -12.56
N PRO A 119 -12.28 11.42 -13.66
CA PRO A 119 -12.77 10.06 -13.68
C PRO A 119 -11.57 9.09 -13.82
N PRO A 120 -11.66 7.85 -13.29
CA PRO A 120 -10.54 6.91 -13.27
C PRO A 120 -9.90 6.61 -14.64
N GLU A 121 -10.67 6.66 -15.73
CA GLU A 121 -10.20 6.42 -17.10
C GLU A 121 -9.21 7.48 -17.63
N ARG A 122 -9.12 8.65 -16.98
CA ARG A 122 -8.10 9.66 -17.33
C ARG A 122 -6.75 9.42 -16.65
N LEU A 123 -6.68 8.51 -15.68
CA LEU A 123 -5.44 8.24 -14.97
C LEU A 123 -4.48 7.44 -15.85
N THR A 124 -3.21 7.85 -15.83
CA THR A 124 -2.12 7.09 -16.48
C THR A 124 -1.44 6.12 -15.52
N ALA A 125 -1.54 6.39 -14.21
CA ALA A 125 -1.09 5.49 -13.14
C ALA A 125 -1.95 5.69 -11.89
N LEU A 126 -2.05 4.63 -11.09
CA LEU A 126 -2.68 4.59 -9.77
C LEU A 126 -1.90 3.57 -8.94
N TRP A 127 -1.41 3.98 -7.79
CA TRP A 127 -0.67 3.10 -6.91
C TRP A 127 -1.01 3.39 -5.46
N GLN A 128 -0.89 2.37 -4.63
CA GLN A 128 -0.96 2.47 -3.19
C GLN A 128 0.45 2.51 -2.63
N GLN A 129 0.73 3.52 -1.81
CA GLN A 129 1.93 3.63 -1.01
C GLN A 129 1.65 3.13 0.41
N ARG A 130 2.49 2.22 0.88
CA ARG A 130 2.55 1.78 2.28
C ARG A 130 3.75 2.41 2.97
N THR A 131 3.53 2.93 4.17
CA THR A 131 4.60 3.43 5.03
C THR A 131 4.46 2.84 6.41
N GLU A 132 5.42 2.01 6.80
CA GLU A 132 5.57 1.49 8.16
C GLU A 132 5.82 2.66 9.12
N THR A 133 5.02 2.73 10.17
CA THR A 133 5.11 3.78 11.20
C THR A 133 5.63 3.23 12.52
N ALA A 134 5.46 1.93 12.75
CA ALA A 134 6.11 1.20 13.84
C ALA A 134 6.13 -0.30 13.54
N ARG A 135 7.09 -1.01 14.12
CA ARG A 135 7.22 -2.47 14.07
C ARG A 135 7.67 -2.96 15.45
N ALA A 136 7.03 -4.00 15.95
CA ALA A 136 7.49 -4.68 17.16
C ALA A 136 8.33 -5.89 16.76
N GLU A 137 9.57 -5.92 17.24
CA GLU A 137 10.51 -7.02 16.96
C GLU A 137 10.34 -8.17 17.96
N ASP A 138 9.99 -7.86 19.22
CA ASP A 138 9.93 -8.85 20.30
C ASP A 138 8.58 -9.59 20.41
N ILE A 139 7.61 -9.25 19.54
CA ILE A 139 6.28 -9.89 19.56
C ILE A 139 6.26 -10.99 18.49
N PRO A 140 6.08 -12.27 18.89
CA PRO A 140 6.02 -13.37 17.94
C PRO A 140 4.90 -13.18 16.92
N ARG A 141 5.22 -13.43 15.65
CA ARG A 141 4.26 -13.38 14.54
C ARG A 141 3.77 -14.77 14.22
N PRO A 142 2.48 -14.96 13.88
CA PRO A 142 2.02 -16.23 13.34
C PRO A 142 2.80 -16.58 12.07
N VAL A 143 3.41 -17.77 12.04
CA VAL A 143 4.10 -18.26 10.85
C VAL A 143 3.05 -18.74 9.85
N ARG A 144 3.06 -18.15 8.64
CA ARG A 144 2.22 -18.57 7.52
C ARG A 144 3.11 -19.15 6.42
N SER A 145 2.65 -20.22 5.80
CA SER A 145 3.36 -20.80 4.64
C SER A 145 3.32 -19.84 3.46
N GLU A 146 4.32 -19.92 2.58
CA GLU A 146 4.32 -19.18 1.32
C GLU A 146 3.04 -19.41 0.51
N ALA A 147 2.56 -20.65 0.43
CA ALA A 147 1.30 -20.98 -0.26
C ALA A 147 0.09 -20.24 0.35
N ALA A 148 0.00 -20.15 1.67
CA ALA A 148 -1.06 -19.42 2.35
C ALA A 148 -0.97 -17.91 2.10
N LEU A 149 0.24 -17.34 2.09
CA LEU A 149 0.47 -15.92 1.81
C LEU A 149 0.11 -15.57 0.36
N ARG A 150 0.54 -16.40 -0.60
CA ARG A 150 0.18 -16.26 -2.02
C ARG A 150 -1.34 -16.32 -2.23
N HIS A 151 -2.01 -17.29 -1.59
CA HIS A 151 -3.47 -17.41 -1.67
C HIS A 151 -4.17 -16.19 -1.06
N ALA A 152 -3.75 -15.75 0.13
CA ALA A 152 -4.33 -14.57 0.78
C ALA A 152 -4.17 -13.30 -0.06
N ALA A 153 -2.99 -13.08 -0.66
CA ALA A 153 -2.75 -11.96 -1.56
C ALA A 153 -3.67 -12.02 -2.79
N ALA A 154 -3.74 -13.17 -3.46
CA ALA A 154 -4.58 -13.34 -4.66
C ALA A 154 -6.06 -13.13 -4.35
N ALA A 155 -6.58 -13.74 -3.27
CA ALA A 155 -7.97 -13.59 -2.85
C ALA A 155 -8.33 -12.13 -2.53
N ALA A 156 -7.45 -11.42 -1.80
CA ALA A 156 -7.67 -10.02 -1.46
C ALA A 156 -7.61 -9.10 -2.69
N VAL A 157 -6.77 -9.38 -3.68
CA VAL A 157 -6.75 -8.65 -4.96
C VAL A 157 -8.03 -8.89 -5.75
N VAL A 158 -8.47 -10.15 -5.88
CA VAL A 158 -9.73 -10.49 -6.58
C VAL A 158 -10.92 -9.79 -5.92
N ALA A 159 -10.99 -9.78 -4.59
CA ALA A 159 -12.03 -9.08 -3.83
C ALA A 159 -11.99 -7.53 -3.98
N SER A 160 -10.92 -6.99 -4.57
CA SER A 160 -10.75 -5.55 -4.83
C SER A 160 -11.06 -5.15 -6.28
N ALA A 161 -10.96 -6.07 -7.25
CA ALA A 161 -10.94 -5.75 -8.68
C ALA A 161 -12.31 -5.40 -9.31
N GLY A 162 -13.40 -5.55 -8.55
CA GLY A 162 -14.76 -5.32 -9.03
C GLY A 162 -15.29 -6.48 -9.90
N PRO A 163 -16.02 -6.21 -11.00
CA PRO A 163 -16.53 -7.24 -11.93
C PRO A 163 -15.45 -8.24 -12.39
N PRO A 164 -15.84 -9.44 -12.86
CA PRO A 164 -14.89 -10.46 -13.30
C PRO A 164 -13.89 -9.92 -14.33
N ARG A 165 -12.62 -10.24 -14.12
CA ARG A 165 -11.49 -9.82 -14.95
C ARG A 165 -10.90 -11.02 -15.66
N GLN A 166 -10.44 -10.84 -16.90
CA GLN A 166 -9.67 -11.85 -17.62
C GLN A 166 -8.26 -12.02 -17.05
N SER A 167 -7.68 -10.96 -16.51
CA SER A 167 -6.43 -11.03 -15.77
C SER A 167 -6.27 -9.81 -14.86
N ILE A 168 -5.48 -9.96 -13.80
CA ILE A 168 -5.05 -8.86 -12.96
C ILE A 168 -3.53 -8.91 -12.83
N ASP A 169 -2.88 -7.85 -13.27
CA ASP A 169 -1.45 -7.65 -13.07
C ASP A 169 -1.22 -6.84 -11.79
N VAL A 170 -0.34 -7.35 -10.94
CA VAL A 170 0.07 -6.75 -9.67
C VAL A 170 1.56 -6.48 -9.73
N GLU A 171 1.95 -5.23 -9.48
CA GLU A 171 3.35 -4.86 -9.30
C GLU A 171 3.54 -4.37 -7.87
N PHE A 172 4.42 -5.02 -7.14
CA PHE A 172 4.76 -4.68 -5.76
C PHE A 172 6.25 -4.40 -5.65
N ARG A 173 6.61 -3.33 -4.94
CA ARG A 173 7.98 -2.91 -4.69
C ARG A 173 8.11 -2.59 -3.21
N GLN A 174 9.19 -3.03 -2.56
CA GLN A 174 9.41 -2.73 -1.16
C GLN A 174 10.90 -2.57 -0.84
N VAL A 175 11.19 -1.57 -0.01
CA VAL A 175 12.47 -1.40 0.66
C VAL A 175 12.21 -0.98 2.10
N GLY A 176 12.65 -1.78 3.07
CA GLY A 176 12.44 -1.55 4.49
C GLY A 176 10.96 -1.40 4.83
N GLY A 177 10.60 -0.24 5.41
CA GLY A 177 9.23 0.11 5.77
C GLY A 177 8.41 0.78 4.65
N TYR A 178 8.99 1.02 3.48
CA TYR A 178 8.33 1.71 2.36
C TYR A 178 7.98 0.74 1.24
N ALA A 179 6.73 0.75 0.78
CA ALA A 179 6.31 -0.06 -0.36
C ALA A 179 5.35 0.66 -1.30
N GLU A 180 5.36 0.26 -2.57
CA GLU A 180 4.40 0.68 -3.59
C GLU A 180 3.71 -0.55 -4.20
N LEU A 181 2.42 -0.44 -4.45
CA LEU A 181 1.58 -1.51 -4.99
C LEU A 181 0.68 -0.95 -6.10
N THR A 182 0.79 -1.52 -7.29
CA THR A 182 -0.06 -1.18 -8.45
C THR A 182 -0.88 -2.39 -8.84
N CYS A 183 -2.16 -2.18 -9.15
CA CYS A 183 -3.03 -3.21 -9.71
C CYS A 183 -3.69 -2.75 -11.00
N ARG A 184 -3.61 -3.58 -12.04
CA ARG A 184 -4.23 -3.37 -13.35
C ARG A 184 -5.10 -4.56 -13.69
N GLY A 185 -6.41 -4.38 -13.77
CA GLY A 185 -7.34 -5.40 -14.21
C GLY A 185 -7.67 -5.24 -15.70
N VAL A 186 -7.67 -6.34 -16.45
CA VAL A 186 -8.09 -6.38 -17.86
C VAL A 186 -9.45 -7.08 -17.93
N ASP A 187 -10.45 -6.44 -18.51
CA ASP A 187 -11.77 -7.06 -18.74
C ASP A 187 -11.83 -7.85 -20.06
N GLU A 188 -13.00 -8.41 -20.38
CA GLU A 188 -13.18 -9.24 -21.57
C GLU A 188 -12.99 -8.51 -22.89
N ALA A 189 -13.22 -7.20 -22.91
CA ALA A 189 -13.01 -6.35 -24.07
C ALA A 189 -11.54 -5.89 -24.20
N GLY A 190 -10.66 -6.33 -23.29
CA GLY A 190 -9.26 -5.90 -23.24
C GLY A 190 -9.07 -4.52 -22.61
N VAL A 191 -10.11 -3.94 -22.00
CA VAL A 191 -10.00 -2.61 -21.37
C VAL A 191 -9.28 -2.73 -20.04
N VAL A 192 -8.20 -1.96 -19.91
CA VAL A 192 -7.41 -1.87 -18.68
C VAL A 192 -8.09 -0.93 -17.70
N ARG A 193 -8.26 -1.38 -16.45
CA ARG A 193 -8.73 -0.54 -15.34
C ARG A 193 -7.76 -0.61 -14.18
N LEU A 194 -7.39 0.56 -13.69
CA LEU A 194 -6.57 0.71 -12.49
C LEU A 194 -7.45 0.69 -11.25
N PHE A 195 -6.98 0.09 -10.16
CA PHE A 195 -7.67 0.13 -8.87
C PHE A 195 -6.67 0.04 -7.71
N SER A 196 -7.05 0.58 -6.55
CA SER A 196 -6.30 0.38 -5.31
C SER A 196 -6.80 -0.87 -4.60
N PRO A 197 -5.94 -1.85 -4.29
CA PRO A 197 -6.34 -3.08 -3.61
C PRO A 197 -6.57 -2.87 -2.11
N ARG A 198 -7.33 -3.77 -1.48
CA ARG A 198 -7.54 -3.79 -0.02
C ARG A 198 -6.22 -3.93 0.74
N ALA A 199 -6.19 -3.38 1.95
CA ALA A 199 -5.01 -3.32 2.82
C ALA A 199 -4.27 -4.66 3.05
N PRO A 200 -4.93 -5.84 3.15
CA PRO A 200 -4.23 -7.10 3.37
C PRO A 200 -3.27 -7.50 2.24
N VAL A 201 -3.43 -6.99 1.02
CA VAL A 201 -2.57 -7.37 -0.12
C VAL A 201 -1.12 -6.98 0.12
N GLY A 202 -0.86 -5.72 0.45
CA GLY A 202 0.51 -5.23 0.72
C GLY A 202 1.15 -5.94 1.91
N GLN A 203 0.36 -6.25 2.95
CA GLN A 203 0.85 -7.00 4.11
C GLN A 203 1.22 -8.44 3.76
N ALA A 204 0.38 -9.15 3.00
CA ALA A 204 0.67 -10.53 2.59
C ALA A 204 1.93 -10.61 1.72
N LEU A 205 2.15 -9.63 0.84
CA LEU A 205 3.36 -9.55 0.01
C LEU A 205 4.60 -9.17 0.83
N THR A 206 4.46 -8.31 1.85
CA THR A 206 5.52 -8.00 2.83
C THR A 206 5.95 -9.27 3.56
N GLU A 207 5.00 -10.06 4.06
CA GLU A 207 5.30 -11.31 4.76
C GLU A 207 5.90 -12.37 3.83
N LEU A 208 5.41 -12.47 2.59
CA LEU A 208 5.98 -13.38 1.59
C LEU A 208 7.45 -13.05 1.30
N ARG A 209 7.76 -11.76 1.25
CA ARG A 209 9.13 -11.26 1.07
C ARG A 209 10.04 -11.61 2.23
N ASP A 210 9.58 -11.38 3.46
CA ASP A 210 10.34 -11.71 4.67
C ASP A 210 10.57 -13.23 4.77
N ARG A 211 9.57 -14.06 4.43
CA ARG A 211 9.68 -15.53 4.39
C ARG A 211 10.68 -16.04 3.35
N SER A 212 10.66 -15.49 2.15
CA SER A 212 11.64 -15.83 1.10
C SER A 212 13.08 -15.57 1.59
N ALA A 213 13.28 -14.49 2.34
CA ALA A 213 14.56 -14.17 2.95
C ALA A 213 15.01 -15.20 4.01
N GLU A 214 14.10 -15.61 4.89
CA GLU A 214 14.34 -16.61 5.94
C GLU A 214 14.69 -17.99 5.36
N GLU A 215 14.21 -18.32 4.16
CA GLU A 215 14.46 -19.59 3.48
C GLU A 215 15.78 -19.61 2.69
N GLY A 216 16.64 -18.62 2.92
CA GLY A 216 17.98 -18.52 2.34
C GLY A 216 18.02 -17.89 0.95
N GLN A 217 16.90 -17.36 0.45
CA GLN A 217 16.90 -16.44 -0.70
C GLN A 217 17.17 -15.01 -0.20
N ALA A 218 17.55 -14.09 -1.09
CA ALA A 218 17.62 -12.68 -0.70
C ALA A 218 16.22 -12.07 -0.65
N ALA A 219 15.98 -11.12 0.25
CA ALA A 219 14.74 -10.34 0.24
C ALA A 219 14.64 -9.54 -1.06
N TRP A 220 13.76 -9.99 -1.95
CA TRP A 220 13.52 -9.35 -3.24
C TRP A 220 12.99 -7.92 -3.06
N LEU A 221 13.31 -7.03 -4.00
CA LEU A 221 12.94 -5.61 -3.92
C LEU A 221 11.69 -5.27 -4.74
N ALA A 222 11.35 -6.11 -5.72
CA ALA A 222 10.08 -6.07 -6.42
C ALA A 222 9.58 -7.46 -6.76
N ALA A 223 8.27 -7.58 -6.92
CA ALA A 223 7.58 -8.74 -7.45
C ALA A 223 6.53 -8.29 -8.45
N ARG A 224 6.50 -8.92 -9.63
CA ARG A 224 5.38 -8.83 -10.58
C ARG A 224 4.59 -10.12 -10.49
N LEU A 225 3.28 -10.03 -10.34
CA LEU A 225 2.39 -11.19 -10.22
C LEU A 225 1.23 -11.04 -11.20
N ARG A 226 0.80 -12.15 -11.81
CA ARG A 226 -0.41 -12.20 -12.62
C ARG A 226 -1.43 -13.13 -11.99
N ILE A 227 -2.63 -12.63 -11.73
CA ILE A 227 -3.76 -13.41 -11.23
C ILE A 227 -4.68 -13.72 -12.41
N ARG A 228 -4.97 -15.01 -12.58
CA ARG A 228 -5.89 -15.53 -13.59
C ARG A 228 -7.35 -15.45 -13.12
N PRO A 229 -8.33 -15.63 -14.01
CA PRO A 229 -9.76 -15.58 -13.65
C PRO A 229 -10.17 -16.60 -12.59
N ASP A 230 -9.47 -17.74 -12.52
CA ASP A 230 -9.67 -18.80 -11.53
C ASP A 230 -9.07 -18.46 -10.15
N GLY A 231 -8.48 -17.28 -9.99
CA GLY A 231 -7.77 -16.85 -8.78
C GLY A 231 -6.36 -17.41 -8.65
N GLY A 232 -5.90 -18.18 -9.64
CA GLY A 232 -4.55 -18.74 -9.66
C GLY A 232 -3.48 -17.67 -9.87
N LEU A 233 -2.42 -17.75 -9.06
CA LEU A 233 -1.25 -16.88 -9.16
C LEU A 233 -0.23 -17.48 -10.14
N ALA A 234 0.19 -16.71 -11.14
CA ALA A 234 1.19 -17.11 -12.12
C ALA A 234 2.34 -16.08 -12.23
N GLY A 235 3.54 -16.58 -12.55
CA GLY A 235 4.64 -15.77 -13.07
C GLY A 235 5.22 -14.74 -12.11
N ILE A 236 5.57 -15.13 -10.87
CA ILE A 236 6.33 -14.22 -10.00
C ILE A 236 7.71 -14.01 -10.60
N SER A 237 7.96 -12.78 -11.03
CA SER A 237 9.30 -12.33 -11.43
C SER A 237 9.77 -11.30 -10.42
N TYR A 238 10.97 -11.53 -9.91
CA TYR A 238 11.69 -10.61 -9.04
C TYR A 238 12.60 -9.74 -9.89
N ASP A 239 12.61 -8.45 -9.60
CA ASP A 239 13.36 -7.45 -10.37
C ASP A 239 14.04 -6.50 -9.39
N ASP A 240 15.37 -6.39 -9.49
CA ASP A 240 16.18 -5.50 -8.65
C ASP A 240 16.27 -4.08 -9.24
N GLU A 241 15.91 -3.88 -10.51
CA GLU A 241 15.82 -2.58 -11.16
C GLU A 241 14.39 -2.04 -11.07
N THR A 242 14.12 -1.27 -10.01
CA THR A 242 12.78 -0.78 -9.73
C THR A 242 12.59 0.66 -10.19
N SER A 243 11.53 0.90 -10.97
CA SER A 243 11.04 2.26 -11.24
C SER A 243 9.99 2.61 -10.17
N TRP A 244 10.41 3.37 -9.16
CA TRP A 244 9.53 3.90 -8.13
C TRP A 244 8.70 5.07 -8.68
N HIS A 245 7.42 5.15 -8.33
CA HIS A 245 6.61 6.34 -8.60
C HIS A 245 7.00 7.51 -7.70
N CYS A 246 7.36 7.20 -6.44
CA CYS A 246 8.00 8.13 -5.53
C CYS A 246 9.26 7.47 -4.95
N PRO A 247 10.45 8.10 -5.10
CA PRO A 247 11.66 7.55 -4.53
C PRO A 247 11.49 7.27 -3.01
N PRO A 248 11.94 6.11 -2.53
CA PRO A 248 11.86 5.77 -1.12
C PRO A 248 12.70 6.74 -0.28
N PRO A 249 12.31 6.99 0.99
CA PRO A 249 13.12 7.79 1.90
C PRO A 249 14.39 7.03 2.30
N VAL A 250 15.49 7.76 2.52
CA VAL A 250 16.79 7.17 2.92
C VAL A 250 16.67 6.31 4.19
N ALA A 251 15.82 6.70 5.14
CA ALA A 251 15.57 5.91 6.34
C ALA A 251 15.02 4.50 6.03
N ALA A 252 14.21 4.34 4.97
CA ALA A 252 13.72 3.03 4.54
C ALA A 252 14.83 2.18 3.91
N LEU A 253 15.76 2.82 3.19
CA LEU A 253 16.96 2.17 2.65
C LEU A 253 17.85 1.63 3.79
N THR A 254 18.16 2.45 4.79
CA THR A 254 18.95 2.01 5.94
C THR A 254 18.25 0.89 6.71
N ALA A 255 16.94 1.03 6.97
CA ALA A 255 16.16 0.00 7.65
C ALA A 255 16.13 -1.34 6.89
N GLU A 256 16.15 -1.30 5.55
CA GLU A 256 16.25 -2.48 4.72
C GLU A 256 17.55 -3.25 4.96
N LEU A 257 18.71 -2.59 4.94
CA LEU A 257 20.00 -3.27 5.13
C LEU A 257 20.16 -3.86 6.54
N THR A 258 19.57 -3.20 7.54
CA THR A 258 19.53 -3.75 8.91
C THR A 258 18.70 -5.03 8.97
N ARG A 259 17.55 -5.07 8.28
CA ARG A 259 16.58 -6.16 8.36
C ARG A 259 16.93 -7.33 7.45
N HIS A 260 17.42 -7.01 6.25
CA HIS A 260 17.78 -7.94 5.19
C HIS A 260 19.17 -7.59 4.67
N PRO A 261 20.23 -7.96 5.42
CA PRO A 261 21.61 -7.67 5.03
C PRO A 261 21.91 -8.25 3.65
N ARG A 262 22.53 -7.41 2.80
CA ARG A 262 22.99 -7.80 1.46
C ARG A 262 24.40 -7.24 1.25
N PRO A 263 25.28 -7.97 0.54
CA PRO A 263 26.63 -7.49 0.27
C PRO A 263 26.57 -6.27 -0.67
N ALA A 264 27.61 -5.43 -0.65
CA ALA A 264 27.62 -4.14 -1.35
C ALA A 264 27.41 -4.30 -2.87
N GLU A 265 27.94 -5.36 -3.46
CA GLU A 265 27.77 -5.71 -4.86
C GLU A 265 26.32 -6.04 -5.24
N ALA A 266 25.51 -6.51 -4.27
CA ALA A 266 24.09 -6.84 -4.44
C ALA A 266 23.15 -5.65 -4.15
N VAL A 267 23.69 -4.47 -3.79
CA VAL A 267 22.90 -3.24 -3.67
C VAL A 267 22.66 -2.65 -5.06
N PRO A 268 21.41 -2.48 -5.52
CA PRO A 268 21.11 -1.99 -6.87
C PRO A 268 21.63 -0.58 -7.14
N ARG A 269 21.86 -0.24 -8.42
CA ARG A 269 22.38 1.07 -8.84
C ARG A 269 21.47 2.23 -8.44
N TRP A 270 20.16 2.08 -8.60
CA TRP A 270 19.17 3.13 -8.24
C TRP A 270 19.27 3.50 -6.76
N TRP A 271 19.57 2.54 -5.89
CA TRP A 271 19.70 2.76 -4.47
C TRP A 271 20.91 3.64 -4.19
N ARG A 272 22.07 3.31 -4.77
CA ARG A 272 23.30 4.08 -4.63
C ARG A 272 23.12 5.51 -5.11
N ALA A 273 22.47 5.69 -6.26
CA ALA A 273 22.16 7.03 -6.77
C ALA A 273 21.33 7.86 -5.77
N LEU A 274 20.30 7.27 -5.14
CA LEU A 274 19.48 7.96 -4.13
C LEU A 274 20.23 8.32 -2.85
N THR A 275 21.27 7.57 -2.48
CA THR A 275 22.10 7.86 -1.31
C THR A 275 23.22 8.86 -1.63
N ASP A 276 23.79 8.78 -2.82
CA ASP A 276 24.90 9.64 -3.26
C ASP A 276 24.41 11.07 -3.56
N ASP A 277 23.26 11.23 -4.22
CA ASP A 277 22.64 12.54 -4.51
C ASP A 277 22.26 13.33 -3.25
N ARG A 278 22.16 12.66 -2.10
CA ARG A 278 21.81 13.27 -0.80
C ARG A 278 22.99 13.41 0.15
N ALA A 279 24.20 12.99 -0.27
CA ALA A 279 25.44 13.11 0.50
C ALA A 279 26.17 14.45 0.26
N VAL A 280 25.58 15.40 -0.49
CA VAL A 280 26.04 16.79 -0.57
C VAL A 280 25.25 17.64 0.43
N PRO A 281 25.73 17.87 1.67
CA PRO A 281 25.28 19.01 2.45
C PRO A 281 25.87 20.29 1.86
N ASP A 282 25.07 21.36 1.84
CA ASP A 282 25.50 22.72 1.50
C ASP A 282 26.91 23.02 2.05
N SER A 283 27.83 23.31 1.12
CA SER A 283 29.13 23.91 1.41
C SER A 283 29.03 25.43 1.34
#